data_AF-A0A8J8AV22-F1
#
_entry.id   AF-A0A8J8AV22-F1
#
_cell.length_a   1.000
_cell.length_b   1.000
_cell.length_c   1.000
_cell.angle_alpha   90.00
_cell.angle_beta   90.00
_cell.angle_gamma   90.00
#
_symmetry.space_group_name_H-M   'P 1'
#
loop_
_entity.id
_entity.type
_entity.pdbx_description
1 polymer ?
#
loop_
_entity_poly.entity_id
_entity_poly.type
_entity_poly.pdbx_seq_one_letter_code
_entity_poly.pdbx_strand_id
1 'polypeptide(L)' 'LELLWHRVRHKTTRPLLRTENPRETLRTLYQARVRLYEQADLIVDSSADLSIDDMARRVVEALSTRPDVLERI' A
#
# COMPACT_ATOMS: atom_id res chain seq x y z
N LEU A 1 5.27 7.46 -4.86
CA LEU A 1 4.37 8.40 -4.14
C LEU A 1 3.12 8.76 -4.95
N GLU A 2 3.24 8.99 -6.26
CA GLU A 2 2.12 9.42 -7.13
C GLU A 2 0.87 8.56 -7.03
N LEU A 3 0.98 7.23 -7.16
CA LEU A 3 -0.17 6.33 -7.04
C LEU A 3 -0.94 6.50 -5.72
N LEU A 4 -0.21 6.62 -4.60
CA LEU A 4 -0.81 6.82 -3.29
C LEU A 4 -1.53 8.17 -3.22
N TRP A 5 -0.90 9.24 -3.73
CA TRP A 5 -1.50 10.57 -3.79
C TRP A 5 -2.80 10.59 -4.61
N HIS A 6 -2.81 9.98 -5.80
CA HIS A 6 -4.02 9.87 -6.62
C HIS A 6 -5.17 9.18 -5.88
N ARG A 7 -4.89 8.15 -5.07
CA ARG A 7 -5.90 7.40 -4.31
C ARG A 7 -6.48 8.19 -3.13
N VAL A 8 -5.74 9.13 -2.55
CA VAL A 8 -6.12 9.80 -1.28
C VAL A 8 -6.46 11.28 -1.40
N ARG A 9 -6.04 11.97 -2.47
CA ARG A 9 -6.13 13.45 -2.59
C ARG A 9 -7.54 14.04 -2.42
N HIS A 10 -8.59 13.28 -2.74
CA HIS A 10 -9.99 13.73 -2.65
C HIS A 10 -10.74 13.12 -1.46
N LYS A 11 -10.05 12.38 -0.58
CA LYS A 11 -10.69 11.67 0.53
C LYS A 11 -10.77 12.56 1.77
N THR A 12 -11.97 12.96 2.15
CA THR A 12 -12.23 13.77 3.35
C THR A 12 -12.07 12.99 4.66
N THR A 13 -12.04 11.65 4.60
CA THR A 13 -11.90 10.73 5.74
C THR A 13 -10.45 10.51 6.19
N ARG A 14 -9.48 11.30 5.69
CA ARG A 14 -8.06 11.19 6.03
C ARG A 14 -7.64 12.31 7.01
N PRO A 15 -7.85 12.17 8.34
CA PRO A 15 -7.59 13.23 9.29
C PRO A 15 -6.13 13.70 9.29
N LEU A 16 -5.17 12.77 9.13
CA LEU A 16 -3.74 13.09 9.05
C LEU A 16 -3.35 13.90 7.80
N LEU A 17 -4.20 13.97 6.76
CA LEU A 17 -3.95 14.74 5.54
C LEU A 17 -4.74 16.06 5.52
N ARG A 18 -5.45 16.42 6.60
CA ARG A 18 -6.14 17.70 6.73
C ARG A 18 -5.16 18.79 7.16
N THR A 19 -4.20 19.10 6.29
CA THR A 19 -3.12 20.06 6.50
C THR A 19 -3.08 21.06 5.36
N GLU A 20 -2.30 22.14 5.51
CA GLU A 20 -2.13 23.16 4.46
C GLU A 20 -1.48 22.58 3.19
N ASN A 21 -0.62 21.57 3.33
CA ASN A 21 0.00 20.86 2.21
C ASN A 21 -0.11 19.33 2.36
N PRO A 22 -1.26 18.74 1.97
CA PRO A 22 -1.53 17.32 2.16
C PRO A 22 -0.56 16.39 1.42
N ARG A 23 -0.05 16.81 0.25
CA ARG A 23 0.90 16.02 -0.54
C ARG A 23 2.25 15.92 0.18
N GLU A 24 2.70 17.02 0.76
CA GLU A 24 3.92 17.07 1.56
C GLU A 24 3.76 16.26 2.86
N THR A 25 2.62 16.38 3.55
CA THR A 25 2.32 15.54 4.72
C THR A 25 2.35 14.05 4.36
N LEU A 26 1.76 13.66 3.24
CA LEU A 26 1.80 12.28 2.75
C LEU A 26 3.24 11.81 2.49
N ARG A 27 4.08 12.64 1.88
CA ARG A 27 5.50 12.35 1.62
C ARG A 27 6.25 12.10 2.93
N THR A 28 6.10 12.98 3.91
CA THR A 28 6.75 12.87 5.21
C THR A 28 6.32 11.60 5.95
N LEU A 29 5.02 11.29 5.96
CA LEU A 29 4.50 10.04 6.54
C LEU A 29 5.08 8.80 5.85
N TYR A 30 5.19 8.83 4.52
CA TYR A 30 5.78 7.73 3.76
C TYR A 30 7.26 7.54 4.11
N GLN A 31 8.06 8.61 4.11
CA GLN A 31 9.48 8.57 4.43
C GLN A 31 9.76 8.06 5.86
N ALA A 32 8.91 8.45 6.82
CA ALA A 32 9.00 7.98 8.19
C ALA A 32 8.70 6.48 8.36
N ARG A 33 7.97 5.86 7.41
CA ARG A 33 7.45 4.49 7.55
C ARG A 33 8.08 3.50 6.58
N VAL A 34 8.66 3.96 5.47
CA VAL A 34 9.16 3.07 4.42
C VAL A 34 10.18 2.05 4.95
N ARG A 35 11.12 2.47 5.81
CA ARG A 35 12.11 1.56 6.43
C ARG A 35 11.50 0.47 7.31
N LEU A 36 10.30 0.71 7.86
CA LEU A 36 9.57 -0.30 8.63
C LEU A 36 8.84 -1.26 7.69
N TYR A 37 8.20 -0.74 6.62
CA TYR A 37 7.52 -1.58 5.64
C TYR A 37 8.48 -2.46 4.82
N GLU A 38 9.71 -1.98 4.59
CA GLU A 38 10.77 -2.73 3.91
C GLU A 38 11.23 -3.98 4.68
N GLN A 39 10.92 -4.08 5.98
CA GLN A 39 11.25 -5.25 6.79
C GLN A 39 10.27 -6.41 6.61
N ALA A 40 9.20 -6.24 5.82
CA ALA A 40 8.25 -7.31 5.57
C ALA A 40 8.91 -8.47 4.82
N ASP A 41 8.67 -9.70 5.28
CA ASP A 41 9.20 -10.91 4.62
C ASP A 41 8.65 -11.13 3.21
N LEU A 42 7.55 -10.44 2.88
CA LEU A 42 6.90 -10.49 1.57
C LEU A 42 6.39 -9.09 1.19
N ILE A 43 6.72 -8.64 -0.01
CA ILE A 43 6.31 -7.35 -0.57
C ILE A 43 5.56 -7.63 -1.88
N VAL A 44 4.38 -7.03 -2.04
CA VAL A 44 3.58 -7.14 -3.26
C VAL A 44 3.32 -5.75 -3.83
N ASP A 45 3.91 -5.48 -4.98
CA ASP A 45 3.77 -4.18 -5.64
C ASP A 45 2.36 -3.96 -6.17
N SER A 46 1.80 -2.79 -5.82
CA SER A 46 0.54 -2.31 -6.38
C SER A 46 0.77 -1.45 -7.61
N SER A 47 -0.09 -1.56 -8.63
CA SER A 47 -0.08 -0.69 -9.81
C SER A 47 -1.37 0.13 -9.92
N ALA A 48 -1.34 1.19 -10.73
CA ALA A 48 -2.52 1.96 -11.13
C ALA A 48 -3.48 1.15 -12.01
N ASP A 49 -2.94 0.22 -12.80
CA ASP A 49 -3.68 -0.57 -13.80
C ASP A 49 -4.38 -1.80 -13.21
N LEU A 50 -4.15 -2.10 -11.93
CA LEU A 50 -4.78 -3.22 -11.24
C LEU A 50 -6.14 -2.81 -10.67
N SER A 51 -7.16 -3.60 -10.98
CA SER A 51 -8.41 -3.56 -10.21
C SER A 51 -8.19 -4.05 -8.78
N ILE A 52 -9.18 -3.82 -7.91
CA ILE A 52 -9.14 -4.33 -6.53
C ILE A 52 -9.03 -5.87 -6.53
N ASP A 53 -9.80 -6.53 -7.39
CA ASP A 53 -9.82 -7.99 -7.47
C ASP A 53 -8.51 -8.55 -8.03
N ASP A 54 -7.91 -7.88 -9.02
CA ASP A 54 -6.61 -8.30 -9.56
C ASP A 54 -5.50 -8.13 -8.52
N MET A 55 -5.54 -7.04 -7.75
CA MET A 55 -4.61 -6.83 -6.63
C MET A 55 -4.78 -7.91 -5.56
N ALA A 56 -6.02 -8.28 -5.22
CA ALA A 56 -6.30 -9.34 -4.27
C ALA A 56 -5.77 -10.70 -4.75
N ARG A 57 -6.01 -11.06 -6.03
CA ARG A 57 -5.46 -12.28 -6.63
C ARG A 57 -3.94 -12.31 -6.59
N ARG A 58 -3.27 -11.20 -6.92
CA ARG A 58 -1.80 -11.07 -6.84
C ARG A 58 -1.27 -11.27 -5.41
N VAL A 59 -1.99 -10.78 -4.40
CA VAL A 59 -1.63 -11.03 -2.99
C VAL A 59 -1.76 -12.51 -2.64
N VAL A 60 -2.84 -13.17 -3.07
CA VAL A 60 -3.04 -14.62 -2.85
C VAL A 60 -1.92 -15.44 -3.51
N GLU A 61 -1.53 -15.08 -4.73
CA GLU A 61 -0.41 -15.71 -5.44
C GLU A 61 0.90 -15.55 -4.67
N ALA A 62 1.20 -14.34 -4.19
CA ALA A 62 2.40 -14.08 -3.40
C ALA A 62 2.40 -14.86 -2.09
N LEU A 63 1.27 -14.89 -1.36
CA LEU A 63 1.12 -15.67 -0.13
C LEU A 63 1.26 -17.18 -0.37
N SER A 64 0.83 -17.67 -1.53
CA SER A 64 0.97 -19.09 -1.89
C SER A 64 2.43 -19.55 -2.02
N THR A 65 3.38 -18.61 -2.11
CA THR A 65 4.84 -18.91 -2.07
C THR A 65 5.36 -19.13 -0.65
N ARG A 66 4.54 -18.86 0.38
CA ARG A 66 4.86 -18.98 1.80
C ARG A 66 4.00 -20.07 2.45
N PRO A 67 4.42 -21.35 2.38
CA PRO A 67 3.65 -22.47 2.95
C PRO A 67 3.55 -22.41 4.48
N ASP A 68 4.42 -21.65 5.13
CA ASP A 68 4.37 -21.33 6.56
C ASP A 68 3.26 -20.32 6.92
N VAL A 69 2.69 -19.62 5.93
CA VAL A 69 1.65 -18.61 6.11
C VAL A 69 0.31 -19.07 5.52
N LEU A 70 0.30 -19.73 4.36
CA LEU A 70 -0.91 -20.18 3.68
C LEU A 70 -0.89 -21.69 3.41
N GLU A 71 -1.74 -22.42 4.12
CA GLU A 71 -2.00 -23.84 3.86
C GLU A 71 -2.87 -24.00 2.61
N ARG A 72 -2.49 -24.91 1.71
CA ARG A 72 -3.30 -25.27 0.55
C ARG A 72 -4.16 -26.48 0.90
N ILE A 73 -5.47 -26.26 1.01
CA ILE A 73 -6.50 -27.31 1.14
C ILE A 73 -6.82 -27.88 -0.24
#